data_AF-A0A964K296-F1
#
_entry.id   AF-A0A964K296-F1
#
_cell.length_a   1.000
_cell.length_b   1.000
_cell.length_c   1.000
_cell.angle_alpha   90.00
_cell.angle_beta   90.00
_cell.angle_gamma   90.00
#
_symmetry.space_group_name_H-M   'P 1'
#
loop_
_entity.id
_entity.type
_entity.pdbx_description
1 polymer ?
#
loop_
_entity_poly.entity_id
_entity_poly.type
_entity_poly.pdbx_seq_one_letter_code
_entity_poly.pdbx_strand_id
1 'polypeptide(L)'
;MTRASDIPAAIQWQEGMLLVPQHFQQLARRAEGLIAYRAGMIQPFHWGVRRPVVIDAAMLNNGTLRVTELEAIMPDGLAVHHVTDKGGDLQLSLADLAEAARGQPVTVHLAVAARRSSGAPSDAELARYDLIDGEPVADENAPDSTVEIARLKPRLLLLATRAGEPRPPDKYVSFPLMKIAYRDQVFVPTEFVPPTLAVAMRSPLGMMCADIANRLREKAVFLSDQTSGAVTLETQAAAEEMRATLRRIVSALPILEARLKTGCAHPFDLHLSLAEVVGKMASIGGGVVPPPFDPYDHDDPRAAFSGPIRFLQESLARIEEAFQPVSFAAQLDRFSLVMQKAWLQQIGDRRARRAGRAGGGDCCLA
;
A
#
# COMPACT_ATOMS: atom_id res chain seq x y z
N MET A 1 -19.49 4.85 3.22
CA MET A 1 -19.78 5.06 1.79
C MET A 1 -21.06 5.85 1.64
N THR A 2 -21.04 6.87 0.80
CA THR A 2 -22.20 7.73 0.49
C THR A 2 -23.23 6.95 -0.32
N ARG A 3 -24.49 6.88 0.14
CA ARG A 3 -25.59 6.33 -0.67
C ARG A 3 -26.24 7.44 -1.48
N ALA A 4 -26.86 7.09 -2.60
CA ALA A 4 -27.62 8.06 -3.41
C ALA A 4 -28.73 8.76 -2.60
N SER A 5 -29.32 8.07 -1.63
CA SER A 5 -30.32 8.61 -0.70
C SER A 5 -29.78 9.68 0.25
N ASP A 6 -28.47 9.68 0.49
CA ASP A 6 -27.82 10.62 1.41
C ASP A 6 -27.48 11.96 0.72
N ILE A 7 -27.67 12.05 -0.61
CA ILE A 7 -27.39 13.23 -1.43
C ILE A 7 -28.65 14.12 -1.44
N PRO A 8 -28.56 15.40 -0.99
CA PRO A 8 -29.70 16.31 -1.03
C PRO A 8 -30.26 16.48 -2.43
N ALA A 9 -31.58 16.62 -2.59
CA ALA A 9 -32.22 16.90 -3.87
C ALA A 9 -31.71 18.22 -4.50
N ALA A 10 -31.89 18.39 -5.82
CA ALA A 10 -31.53 19.62 -6.49
C ALA A 10 -32.42 20.79 -6.02
N ILE A 11 -31.84 21.97 -5.90
CA ILE A 11 -32.58 23.19 -5.57
C ILE A 11 -33.35 23.63 -6.81
N GLN A 12 -34.64 23.89 -6.64
CA GLN A 12 -35.44 24.51 -7.68
C GLN A 12 -35.36 26.03 -7.52
N TRP A 13 -34.59 26.66 -8.41
CA TRP A 13 -34.46 28.11 -8.47
C TRP A 13 -35.68 28.70 -9.20
N GLN A 14 -36.18 29.81 -8.69
CA GLN A 14 -37.34 30.51 -9.24
C GLN A 14 -37.10 32.01 -9.18
N GLU A 15 -37.71 32.71 -10.13
CA GLU A 15 -37.63 34.17 -10.21
C GLU A 15 -38.22 34.82 -8.94
N GLY A 16 -37.56 35.86 -8.45
CA GLY A 16 -37.97 36.56 -7.22
C GLY A 16 -37.64 35.83 -5.92
N MET A 17 -36.97 34.67 -5.95
CA MET A 17 -36.56 33.95 -4.75
C MET A 17 -35.49 34.72 -3.97
N LEU A 18 -35.70 34.93 -2.67
CA LEU A 18 -34.69 35.50 -1.78
C LEU A 18 -33.57 34.48 -1.52
N LEU A 19 -32.32 34.89 -1.74
CA LEU A 19 -31.15 34.05 -1.50
C LEU A 19 -30.81 34.02 -0.01
N VAL A 20 -30.76 32.81 0.55
CA VAL A 20 -30.33 32.56 1.94
C VAL A 20 -29.16 31.56 1.96
N PRO A 21 -28.31 31.55 3.00
CA PRO A 21 -27.13 30.69 3.07
C PRO A 21 -27.40 29.20 2.83
N GLN A 22 -28.58 28.72 3.23
CA GLN A 22 -29.01 27.33 3.08
C GLN A 22 -29.02 26.88 1.61
N HIS A 23 -29.35 27.78 0.66
CA HIS A 23 -29.32 27.42 -0.76
C HIS A 23 -27.89 27.07 -1.21
N PHE A 24 -26.92 27.91 -0.87
CA PHE A 24 -25.52 27.66 -1.23
C PHE A 24 -24.95 26.44 -0.52
N GLN A 25 -25.30 26.26 0.77
CA GLN A 25 -24.87 25.10 1.54
C GLN A 25 -25.43 23.78 0.98
N GLN A 26 -26.70 23.74 0.58
CA GLN A 26 -27.31 22.54 -0.01
C GLN A 26 -26.78 22.28 -1.42
N LEU A 27 -26.57 23.33 -2.22
CA LEU A 27 -25.95 23.22 -3.54
C LEU A 27 -24.55 22.58 -3.44
N ALA A 28 -23.70 23.12 -2.56
CA ALA A 28 -22.35 22.60 -2.33
C ALA A 28 -22.38 21.15 -1.81
N ARG A 29 -23.22 20.85 -0.80
CA ARG A 29 -23.37 19.49 -0.27
C ARG A 29 -23.82 18.49 -1.32
N ARG A 30 -24.77 18.86 -2.19
CA ARG A 30 -25.22 18.00 -3.28
C ARG A 30 -24.08 17.76 -4.27
N ALA A 31 -23.33 18.79 -4.65
CA ALA A 31 -22.19 18.65 -5.56
C ALA A 31 -21.11 17.72 -4.98
N GLU A 32 -20.68 17.96 -3.74
CA GLU A 32 -19.73 17.10 -3.02
C GLU A 32 -20.22 15.65 -2.92
N GLY A 33 -21.49 15.45 -2.55
CA GLY A 33 -22.10 14.12 -2.43
C GLY A 33 -22.16 13.36 -3.76
N LEU A 34 -22.48 14.04 -4.86
CA LEU A 34 -22.46 13.45 -6.21
C LEU A 34 -21.05 13.04 -6.64
N ILE A 35 -20.03 13.84 -6.32
CA ILE A 35 -18.62 13.52 -6.61
C ILE A 35 -18.21 12.28 -5.82
N ALA A 36 -18.44 12.26 -4.50
CA ALA A 36 -18.11 11.12 -3.64
C ALA A 36 -18.83 9.83 -4.09
N TYR A 37 -20.12 9.93 -4.43
CA TYR A 37 -20.89 8.80 -4.93
C TYR A 37 -20.34 8.24 -6.24
N ARG A 38 -20.04 9.10 -7.22
CA ARG A 38 -19.46 8.68 -8.50
C ARG A 38 -18.06 8.10 -8.36
N ALA A 39 -17.22 8.70 -7.51
CA ALA A 39 -15.88 8.18 -7.21
C ALA A 39 -15.94 6.73 -6.69
N GLY A 40 -16.87 6.45 -5.77
CA GLY A 40 -17.07 5.09 -5.26
C GLY A 40 -17.65 4.08 -6.24
N MET A 41 -18.25 4.52 -7.35
CA MET A 41 -18.67 3.63 -8.43
C MET A 41 -17.54 3.33 -9.42
N ILE A 42 -16.56 4.21 -9.54
CA ILE A 42 -15.43 4.06 -10.46
C ILE A 42 -14.30 3.25 -9.81
N GLN A 43 -13.99 3.53 -8.55
CA GLN A 43 -12.90 2.89 -7.82
C GLN A 43 -13.39 2.36 -6.46
N PRO A 44 -13.36 1.04 -6.23
CA PRO A 44 -13.53 0.49 -4.90
C PRO A 44 -12.51 1.09 -3.93
N PHE A 45 -12.91 1.36 -2.69
CA PHE A 45 -12.02 1.88 -1.67
C PHE A 45 -11.34 3.23 -2.04
N HIS A 46 -12.10 4.15 -2.65
CA HIS A 46 -11.68 5.49 -3.07
C HIS A 46 -11.30 6.48 -1.94
N TRP A 47 -10.97 6.00 -0.75
CA TRP A 47 -10.67 6.80 0.44
C TRP A 47 -9.37 6.31 1.09
N GLY A 48 -8.80 7.11 2.00
CA GLY A 48 -7.51 6.81 2.65
C GLY A 48 -6.47 7.89 2.42
N VAL A 49 -5.23 7.63 2.83
CA VAL A 49 -4.13 8.59 2.71
C VAL A 49 -3.61 8.67 1.27
N ARG A 50 -3.31 9.88 0.81
CA ARG A 50 -2.74 10.15 -0.51
C ARG A 50 -1.22 10.15 -0.51
N ARG A 51 -0.62 10.58 0.61
CA ARG A 51 0.82 10.71 0.84
C ARG A 51 1.20 10.05 2.18
N PRO A 52 2.47 9.67 2.37
CA PRO A 52 2.95 9.19 3.67
C PRO A 52 2.67 10.22 4.77
N VAL A 53 2.13 9.75 5.89
CA VAL A 53 1.85 10.59 7.06
C VAL A 53 3.17 10.90 7.76
N VAL A 54 3.41 12.17 8.07
CA VAL A 54 4.61 12.59 8.82
C VAL A 54 4.21 12.81 10.27
N ILE A 55 4.98 12.22 11.19
CA ILE A 55 4.76 12.31 12.64
C ILE A 55 6.00 12.87 13.33
N ASP A 56 5.78 13.51 14.46
CA ASP A 56 6.85 13.94 15.36
C ASP A 56 7.30 12.76 16.24
N ALA A 57 8.43 12.15 15.89
CA ALA A 57 8.99 11.01 16.61
C ALA A 57 9.40 11.36 18.05
N ALA A 58 9.82 12.60 18.32
CA ALA A 58 10.23 13.02 19.65
C ALA A 58 9.02 13.13 20.59
N MET A 59 7.91 13.68 20.09
CA MET A 59 6.65 13.70 20.83
C MET A 59 6.10 12.29 21.08
N LEU A 60 6.22 11.38 20.10
CA LEU A 60 5.77 10.00 20.27
C LEU A 60 6.52 9.30 21.40
N ASN A 61 7.84 9.49 21.49
CA ASN A 61 8.65 8.95 22.58
C ASN A 61 8.22 9.47 23.96
N ASN A 62 7.68 10.69 24.01
CA ASN A 62 7.14 11.31 25.22
C ASN A 62 5.67 10.94 25.50
N GLY A 63 5.09 9.99 24.74
CA GLY A 63 3.72 9.54 24.94
C GLY A 63 2.65 10.39 24.26
N THR A 64 3.02 11.23 23.29
CA THR A 64 2.06 12.03 22.50
C THR A 64 2.24 11.74 21.02
N LEU A 65 1.23 11.20 20.38
CA LEU A 65 1.23 11.12 18.92
C LEU A 65 0.89 12.50 18.35
N ARG A 66 1.81 13.12 17.61
CA ARG A 66 1.57 14.35 16.87
C ARG A 66 1.81 14.14 15.37
N VAL A 67 0.80 14.44 14.57
CA VAL A 67 0.87 14.39 13.11
C VAL A 67 1.25 15.77 12.59
N THR A 68 2.32 15.87 11.82
CA THR A 68 2.82 17.15 11.29
C THR A 68 2.35 17.41 9.87
N GLU A 69 2.23 16.37 9.05
CA GLU A 69 1.71 16.46 7.68
C GLU A 69 0.79 15.27 7.35
N LEU A 70 -0.32 15.57 6.70
CA LEU A 70 -1.32 14.60 6.27
C LEU A 70 -2.10 15.13 5.06
N GLU A 71 -2.38 14.25 4.11
CA GLU A 71 -3.31 14.48 3.00
C GLU A 71 -4.12 13.20 2.78
N ALA A 72 -5.45 13.28 2.88
CA ALA A 72 -6.31 12.12 2.84
C ALA A 72 -7.71 12.43 2.29
N ILE A 73 -8.42 11.37 1.90
CA ILE A 73 -9.85 11.40 1.60
C ILE A 73 -10.56 10.56 2.66
N MET A 74 -11.55 11.13 3.35
CA MET A 74 -12.36 10.42 4.34
C MET A 74 -13.35 9.45 3.66
N PRO A 75 -13.84 8.40 4.35
CA PRO A 75 -14.80 7.43 3.79
C PRO A 75 -16.14 7.99 3.26
N ASP A 76 -16.46 9.25 3.57
CA ASP A 76 -17.62 9.97 3.05
C ASP A 76 -17.28 10.94 1.90
N GLY A 77 -16.03 10.90 1.41
CA GLY A 77 -15.53 11.70 0.29
C GLY A 77 -14.95 13.06 0.67
N LEU A 78 -14.93 13.44 1.96
CA LEU A 78 -14.30 14.69 2.38
C LEU A 78 -12.79 14.64 2.17
N ALA A 79 -12.26 15.52 1.32
CA ALA A 79 -10.83 15.75 1.21
C ALA A 79 -10.34 16.55 2.44
N VAL A 80 -9.25 16.08 3.05
CA VAL A 80 -8.63 16.70 4.23
C VAL A 80 -7.13 16.83 4.05
N HIS A 81 -6.58 17.92 4.58
CA HIS A 81 -5.15 18.12 4.67
C HIS A 81 -4.78 18.74 6.02
N HIS A 82 -3.58 18.47 6.51
CA HIS A 82 -3.03 19.04 7.71
C HIS A 82 -1.54 19.33 7.52
N VAL A 83 -1.12 20.51 7.98
CA VAL A 83 0.27 20.93 8.14
C VAL A 83 0.31 21.77 9.42
N THR A 84 1.19 21.43 10.38
CA THR A 84 1.26 22.07 11.71
C THR A 84 1.22 23.61 11.64
N ASP A 85 2.02 24.21 10.76
CA ASP A 85 2.16 25.68 10.65
C ASP A 85 0.90 26.40 10.14
N LYS A 86 -0.07 25.68 9.58
CA LYS A 86 -1.29 26.24 8.96
C LYS A 86 -2.58 25.77 9.62
N GLY A 87 -2.51 25.02 10.73
CA GLY A 87 -3.69 24.28 11.18
C GLY A 87 -3.83 23.87 12.62
N GLY A 88 -3.02 24.42 13.53
CA GLY A 88 -2.99 23.98 14.91
C GLY A 88 -2.39 22.59 15.05
N ASP A 89 -2.46 22.00 16.24
CA ASP A 89 -1.87 20.69 16.52
C ASP A 89 -2.88 19.55 16.34
N LEU A 90 -2.58 18.62 15.44
CA LEU A 90 -3.26 17.34 15.34
C LEU A 90 -2.51 16.31 16.19
N GLN A 91 -2.96 16.15 17.45
CA GLN A 91 -2.27 15.30 18.41
C GLN A 91 -3.21 14.48 19.31
N LEU A 92 -2.67 13.41 19.88
CA LEU A 92 -3.34 12.53 20.84
C LEU A 92 -2.38 12.12 21.94
N SER A 93 -2.77 12.33 23.20
CA SER A 93 -2.06 11.77 24.35
C SER A 93 -2.27 10.26 24.39
N LEU A 94 -1.18 9.51 24.44
CA LEU A 94 -1.16 8.05 24.58
C LEU A 94 -0.89 7.61 26.03
N ALA A 95 -0.65 8.53 26.95
CA ALA A 95 -0.30 8.23 28.34
C ALA A 95 -1.32 7.31 29.01
N ASP A 96 -2.61 7.61 28.87
CA ASP A 96 -3.71 6.81 29.43
C ASP A 96 -3.94 5.48 28.69
N LEU A 97 -3.25 5.27 27.58
CA LEU A 97 -3.33 4.09 26.73
C LEU A 97 -2.14 3.16 26.91
N ALA A 98 -1.15 3.52 27.73
CA ALA A 98 0.05 2.70 27.96
C ALA A 98 -0.30 1.29 28.46
N GLU A 99 -1.18 1.17 29.46
CA GLU A 99 -1.63 -0.14 29.97
C GLU A 99 -2.42 -0.93 28.92
N ALA A 100 -3.28 -0.27 28.14
CA ALA A 100 -4.02 -0.91 27.06
C ALA A 100 -3.12 -1.37 25.90
N ALA A 101 -2.00 -0.68 25.70
CA ALA A 101 -0.98 -1.00 24.70
C ALA A 101 0.00 -2.10 25.17
N ARG A 102 -0.03 -2.49 26.46
CA ARG A 102 0.75 -3.63 26.98
C ARG A 102 0.08 -4.93 26.55
N GLY A 103 0.63 -5.54 25.51
CA GLY A 103 0.22 -6.86 25.02
C GLY A 103 -0.45 -6.84 23.66
N GLN A 104 -1.12 -5.74 23.27
CA GLN A 104 -1.68 -5.55 21.93
C GLN A 104 -1.50 -4.11 21.45
N PRO A 105 -1.22 -3.88 20.15
CA PRO A 105 -1.15 -2.53 19.61
C PRO A 105 -2.47 -1.78 19.70
N VAL A 106 -2.41 -0.49 20.03
CA VAL A 106 -3.54 0.44 19.98
C VAL A 106 -3.71 0.96 18.55
N THR A 107 -4.94 1.01 18.05
CA THR A 107 -5.21 1.58 16.73
C THR A 107 -5.63 3.03 16.88
N VAL A 108 -4.91 3.93 16.22
CA VAL A 108 -5.26 5.35 16.15
C VAL A 108 -5.92 5.61 14.80
N HIS A 109 -7.08 6.23 14.83
CA HIS A 109 -7.87 6.61 13.67
C HIS A 109 -7.77 8.10 13.39
N LEU A 110 -7.75 8.46 12.11
CA LEU A 110 -8.08 9.81 11.66
C LEU A 110 -9.60 9.94 11.61
N ALA A 111 -10.16 10.98 12.20
CA ALA A 111 -11.60 11.16 12.30
C ALA A 111 -12.03 12.61 12.01
N VAL A 112 -13.27 12.73 11.53
CA VAL A 112 -14.05 13.98 11.48
C VAL A 112 -15.45 13.69 12.02
N ALA A 113 -16.13 14.69 12.58
CA ALA A 113 -17.53 14.51 12.97
C ALA A 113 -18.39 14.13 11.75
N ALA A 114 -19.28 13.16 11.90
CA ALA A 114 -20.21 12.75 10.86
C ALA A 114 -21.16 13.91 10.51
N ARG A 115 -21.57 14.03 9.25
CA ARG A 115 -22.55 15.04 8.85
C ARG A 115 -23.90 14.69 9.47
N ARG A 116 -24.48 15.61 10.24
CA ARG A 116 -25.85 15.50 10.77
C ARG A 116 -26.85 16.14 9.81
N SER A 117 -28.00 15.49 9.63
CA SER A 117 -29.08 15.94 8.74
C SER A 117 -29.90 17.11 9.31
N SER A 118 -29.85 17.34 10.62
CA SER A 118 -30.62 18.39 11.30
C SER A 118 -29.72 19.38 12.05
N GLY A 119 -30.02 20.67 11.90
CA GLY A 119 -29.25 21.79 12.42
C GLY A 119 -29.34 21.97 13.94
N ALA A 120 -28.66 21.12 14.69
CA ALA A 120 -28.37 21.37 16.09
C ALA A 120 -26.95 21.96 16.23
N PRO A 121 -26.81 23.28 16.47
CA PRO A 121 -25.64 23.83 17.11
C PRO A 121 -25.84 23.68 18.62
N SER A 122 -25.15 22.76 19.28
CA SER A 122 -25.04 22.86 20.75
C SER A 122 -23.87 22.12 21.34
N ASP A 123 -23.31 21.13 20.64
CA ASP A 123 -22.10 20.46 21.11
C ASP A 123 -20.91 20.92 20.28
N ALA A 124 -20.20 21.94 20.80
CA ALA A 124 -18.98 22.45 20.19
C ALA A 124 -17.95 21.33 19.96
N GLU A 125 -17.99 20.24 20.73
CA GLU A 125 -17.11 19.08 20.58
C GLU A 125 -17.40 18.26 19.31
N LEU A 126 -18.61 18.33 18.77
CA LEU A 126 -19.04 17.57 17.58
C LEU A 126 -19.15 18.43 16.31
N ALA A 127 -18.49 19.58 16.29
CA ALA A 127 -18.39 20.40 15.08
C ALA A 127 -17.49 19.71 14.04
N ARG A 128 -17.97 19.62 12.79
CA ARG A 128 -17.23 19.05 11.67
C ARG A 128 -16.22 20.03 11.05
N TYR A 129 -16.46 21.32 11.21
CA TYR A 129 -15.64 22.38 10.64
C TYR A 129 -15.34 23.46 11.67
N ASP A 130 -14.15 24.02 11.59
CA ASP A 130 -13.73 25.25 12.24
C ASP A 130 -13.96 26.44 11.31
N LEU A 131 -14.42 27.56 11.88
CA LEU A 131 -14.46 28.85 11.18
C LEU A 131 -13.06 29.44 11.20
N ILE A 132 -12.54 29.81 10.03
CA ILE A 132 -11.26 30.50 9.90
C ILE A 132 -11.44 31.74 9.02
N ASP A 133 -10.63 32.76 9.26
CA ASP A 133 -10.53 33.88 8.34
C ASP A 133 -9.80 33.42 7.07
N GLY A 134 -10.34 33.81 5.92
CA GLY A 134 -9.72 33.50 4.63
C GLY A 134 -8.91 34.67 4.14
N GLU A 135 -7.80 34.38 3.46
CA GLU A 135 -7.00 35.39 2.76
C GLU A 135 -7.88 36.18 1.76
N PRO A 136 -7.59 37.47 1.54
CA PRO A 136 -8.29 38.29 0.56
C PRO A 136 -8.29 37.65 -0.83
N VAL A 137 -9.48 37.51 -1.42
CA VAL A 137 -9.67 36.92 -2.74
C VAL A 137 -9.87 38.03 -3.76
N ALA A 138 -9.00 38.09 -4.77
CA ALA A 138 -9.16 39.01 -5.89
C ALA A 138 -10.32 38.60 -6.80
N ASP A 139 -11.06 39.58 -7.33
CA ASP A 139 -11.99 39.34 -8.42
C ASP A 139 -11.20 39.01 -9.70
N GLU A 140 -11.57 37.92 -10.37
CA GLU A 140 -10.93 37.51 -11.64
C GLU A 140 -11.13 38.54 -12.77
N ASN A 141 -12.16 39.37 -12.69
CA ASN A 141 -12.45 40.44 -13.66
C ASN A 141 -11.92 41.80 -13.23
N ALA A 142 -11.52 41.94 -11.95
CA ALA A 142 -10.98 43.17 -11.37
C ALA A 142 -9.92 42.85 -10.30
N PRO A 143 -8.68 42.48 -10.70
CA PRO A 143 -7.67 41.94 -9.77
C PRO A 143 -7.27 42.88 -8.63
N ASP A 144 -7.44 44.19 -8.81
CA ASP A 144 -7.16 45.21 -7.79
C ASP A 144 -8.24 45.26 -6.68
N SER A 145 -9.37 44.57 -6.88
CA SER A 145 -10.44 44.45 -5.89
C SER A 145 -10.35 43.11 -5.18
N THR A 146 -10.14 43.15 -3.86
CA THR A 146 -10.09 41.94 -3.01
C THR A 146 -11.17 41.97 -1.94
N VAL A 147 -11.67 40.78 -1.57
CA VAL A 147 -12.64 40.60 -0.48
C VAL A 147 -12.15 39.51 0.45
N GLU A 148 -12.19 39.79 1.76
CA GLU A 148 -11.97 38.78 2.79
C GLU A 148 -13.19 37.87 2.92
N ILE A 149 -12.98 36.56 2.81
CA ILE A 149 -14.05 35.58 2.84
C ILE A 149 -13.74 34.55 3.92
N ALA A 150 -14.52 34.55 5.00
CA ALA A 150 -14.42 33.51 6.03
C ALA A 150 -14.62 32.11 5.42
N ARG A 151 -13.81 31.14 5.87
CA ARG A 151 -13.78 29.76 5.35
C ARG A 151 -14.14 28.76 6.44
N LEU A 152 -14.58 27.59 5.99
CA LEU A 152 -14.75 26.42 6.84
C LEU A 152 -13.61 25.45 6.61
N LYS A 153 -12.86 25.14 7.67
CA LYS A 153 -11.78 24.16 7.65
C LYS A 153 -12.24 22.87 8.32
N PRO A 154 -12.05 21.68 7.71
CA PRO A 154 -12.35 20.42 8.39
C PRO A 154 -11.65 20.32 9.75
N ARG A 155 -12.41 20.01 10.81
CA ARG A 155 -11.86 19.74 12.14
C ARG A 155 -11.44 18.28 12.21
N LEU A 156 -10.13 18.04 12.16
CA LEU A 156 -9.55 16.71 12.24
C LEU A 156 -9.32 16.30 13.69
N LEU A 157 -9.53 15.03 13.99
CA LEU A 157 -9.34 14.43 15.30
C LEU A 157 -8.52 13.14 15.15
N LEU A 158 -7.70 12.85 16.16
CA LEU A 158 -7.09 11.55 16.35
C LEU A 158 -7.83 10.82 17.46
N LEU A 159 -8.35 9.63 17.18
CA LEU A 159 -9.10 8.82 18.14
C LEU A 159 -8.43 7.47 18.28
N ALA A 160 -8.17 7.04 19.51
CA ALA A 160 -7.67 5.69 19.77
C ALA A 160 -8.81 4.71 20.06
N THR A 161 -8.72 3.51 19.49
CA THR A 161 -9.55 2.36 19.82
C THR A 161 -8.71 1.31 20.54
N ARG A 162 -9.31 0.66 21.54
CA ARG A 162 -8.66 -0.41 22.31
C ARG A 162 -8.83 -1.76 21.61
N ALA A 163 -8.06 -2.74 22.04
CA ALA A 163 -8.22 -4.13 21.60
C ALA A 163 -9.69 -4.60 21.75
N GLY A 164 -10.29 -5.05 20.65
CA GLY A 164 -11.70 -5.50 20.60
C GLY A 164 -12.69 -4.44 20.11
N GLU A 165 -12.30 -3.16 20.01
CA GLU A 165 -13.11 -2.11 19.39
C GLU A 165 -12.60 -1.84 17.96
N PRO A 166 -13.32 -2.29 16.92
CA PRO A 166 -12.80 -2.20 15.55
C PRO A 166 -12.82 -0.77 14.99
N ARG A 167 -13.69 0.11 15.52
CA ARG A 167 -13.87 1.47 15.00
C ARG A 167 -14.42 2.44 16.05
N PRO A 168 -14.12 3.75 15.92
CA PRO A 168 -14.75 4.80 16.72
C PRO A 168 -16.29 4.82 16.57
N PRO A 169 -17.02 5.49 17.50
CA PRO A 169 -18.48 5.60 17.44
C PRO A 169 -18.99 6.25 16.14
N ASP A 170 -20.21 5.88 15.71
CA ASP A 170 -20.86 6.31 14.45
C ASP A 170 -21.05 7.84 14.31
N LYS A 171 -20.90 8.59 15.39
CA LYS A 171 -20.88 10.06 15.36
C LYS A 171 -19.64 10.63 14.65
N TYR A 172 -18.66 9.78 14.33
CA TYR A 172 -17.48 10.12 13.54
C TYR A 172 -17.43 9.33 12.23
N VAL A 173 -16.86 9.97 11.21
CA VAL A 173 -16.37 9.30 10.00
C VAL A 173 -14.86 9.19 10.15
N SER A 174 -14.33 7.97 10.09
CA SER A 174 -12.94 7.70 10.42
C SER A 174 -12.37 6.51 9.69
N PHE A 175 -11.05 6.42 9.63
CA PHE A 175 -10.32 5.23 9.21
C PHE A 175 -9.02 5.06 10.02
N PRO A 176 -8.47 3.83 10.15
CA PRO A 176 -7.26 3.58 10.93
C PRO A 176 -6.04 4.22 10.27
N LEU A 177 -5.36 5.10 11.00
CA LEU A 177 -4.20 5.84 10.51
C LEU A 177 -2.89 5.13 10.86
N MET A 178 -2.81 4.56 12.06
CA MET A 178 -1.64 3.83 12.52
C MET A 178 -1.99 2.88 13.67
N LYS A 179 -1.18 1.83 13.83
CA LYS A 179 -1.19 0.98 15.02
C LYS A 179 0.10 1.21 15.80
N ILE A 180 -0.02 1.51 17.08
CA ILE A 180 1.09 1.86 17.98
C ILE A 180 1.22 0.77 19.03
N ALA A 181 2.42 0.21 19.18
CA ALA A 181 2.75 -0.72 20.24
C ALA A 181 3.49 -0.01 21.36
N TYR A 182 3.37 -0.51 22.59
CA TYR A 182 4.18 -0.07 23.72
C TYR A 182 5.24 -1.13 24.03
N ARG A 183 6.51 -0.80 23.79
CA ARG A 183 7.67 -1.72 23.94
C ARG A 183 8.78 -0.98 24.66
N ASP A 184 9.44 -1.64 25.61
CA ASP A 184 10.57 -1.08 26.36
C ASP A 184 10.29 0.31 26.96
N GLN A 185 9.07 0.51 27.48
CA GLN A 185 8.55 1.78 28.04
C GLN A 185 8.39 2.93 27.02
N VAL A 186 8.49 2.64 25.71
CA VAL A 186 8.37 3.62 24.63
C VAL A 186 7.24 3.23 23.67
N PHE A 187 6.54 4.22 23.13
CA PHE A 187 5.56 4.02 22.07
C PHE A 187 6.26 3.94 20.71
N VAL A 188 5.98 2.88 19.95
CA VAL A 188 6.57 2.65 18.63
C VAL A 188 5.49 2.36 17.59
N PRO A 189 5.57 2.96 16.39
CA PRO A 189 4.70 2.57 15.28
C PRO A 189 4.97 1.12 14.88
N THR A 190 3.90 0.38 14.58
CA THR A 190 4.02 -0.97 14.02
C THR A 190 4.20 -0.93 12.50
N GLU A 191 4.36 -2.09 11.87
CA GLU A 191 4.42 -2.19 10.41
C GLU A 191 3.07 -2.00 9.70
N PHE A 192 2.00 -1.66 10.44
CA PHE A 192 0.68 -1.39 9.88
C PHE A 192 0.75 -0.36 8.75
N VAL A 193 0.00 -0.61 7.68
CA VAL A 193 -0.14 0.32 6.56
C VAL A 193 -1.57 0.82 6.60
N PRO A 194 -1.82 2.15 6.61
CA PRO A 194 -3.17 2.66 6.56
C PRO A 194 -3.82 2.40 5.18
N PRO A 195 -5.14 2.56 5.09
CA PRO A 195 -5.86 2.83 3.85
C PRO A 195 -5.09 3.84 2.99
N THR A 196 -4.72 3.45 1.77
CA THR A 196 -3.88 4.26 0.88
C THR A 196 -4.47 4.28 -0.51
N LEU A 197 -4.46 5.45 -1.16
CA LEU A 197 -5.00 5.62 -2.51
C LEU A 197 -4.01 5.21 -3.60
N ALA A 198 -2.72 5.16 -3.27
CA ALA A 198 -1.63 4.91 -4.21
C ALA A 198 -0.45 4.25 -3.49
N VAL A 199 0.10 3.20 -4.08
CA VAL A 199 1.29 2.50 -3.59
C VAL A 199 2.53 3.05 -4.29
N ALA A 200 3.31 3.86 -3.57
CA ALA A 200 4.64 4.27 -4.02
C ALA A 200 5.61 3.07 -3.98
N MET A 201 6.56 3.00 -4.91
CA MET A 201 7.52 1.89 -4.98
C MET A 201 8.32 1.67 -3.69
N ARG A 202 8.69 2.77 -3.01
CA ARG A 202 9.46 2.73 -1.74
C ARG A 202 8.60 2.60 -0.49
N SER A 203 7.27 2.52 -0.64
CA SER A 203 6.38 2.24 0.49
C SER A 203 6.54 0.79 0.96
N PRO A 204 6.09 0.44 2.19
CA PRO A 204 6.16 -0.94 2.68
C PRO A 204 5.54 -1.96 1.71
N LEU A 205 4.34 -1.68 1.17
CA LEU A 205 3.68 -2.55 0.20
C LEU A 205 4.44 -2.59 -1.14
N GLY A 206 4.94 -1.44 -1.60
CA GLY A 206 5.72 -1.36 -2.83
C GLY A 206 6.99 -2.21 -2.78
N MET A 207 7.72 -2.15 -1.66
CA MET A 207 8.93 -2.95 -1.45
C MET A 207 8.62 -4.44 -1.35
N MET A 208 7.54 -4.81 -0.66
CA MET A 208 7.06 -6.19 -0.59
C MET A 208 6.76 -6.77 -1.99
N CYS A 209 6.07 -6.03 -2.84
CA CYS A 209 5.82 -6.43 -4.22
C CYS A 209 7.08 -6.42 -5.09
N ALA A 210 7.99 -5.46 -4.87
CA ALA A 210 9.26 -5.37 -5.59
C ALA A 210 10.16 -6.59 -5.31
N ASP A 211 10.26 -7.03 -4.06
CA ASP A 211 11.02 -8.23 -3.69
C ASP A 211 10.50 -9.47 -4.45
N ILE A 212 9.19 -9.67 -4.47
CA ILE A 212 8.56 -10.77 -5.22
C ILE A 212 8.84 -10.65 -6.73
N ALA A 213 8.66 -9.47 -7.31
CA ALA A 213 8.91 -9.25 -8.74
C ALA A 213 10.37 -9.52 -9.12
N ASN A 214 11.32 -9.08 -8.29
CA ASN A 214 12.74 -9.31 -8.49
C ASN A 214 13.09 -10.81 -8.42
N ARG A 215 12.58 -11.52 -7.41
CA ARG A 215 12.80 -12.98 -7.29
C ARG A 215 12.20 -13.76 -8.46
N LEU A 216 11.01 -13.38 -8.92
CA LEU A 216 10.40 -13.96 -10.12
C LEU A 216 11.27 -13.71 -11.35
N ARG A 217 11.80 -12.50 -11.50
CA ARG A 217 12.68 -12.12 -12.60
C ARG A 217 13.98 -12.93 -12.58
N GLU A 218 14.63 -13.05 -11.43
CA GLU A 218 15.84 -13.85 -11.24
C GLU A 218 15.60 -15.32 -11.60
N LYS A 219 14.52 -15.92 -11.09
CA LYS A 219 14.15 -17.30 -11.44
C LYS A 219 13.82 -17.43 -12.94
N ALA A 220 13.11 -16.49 -13.55
CA ALA A 220 12.83 -16.53 -14.98
C ALA A 220 14.12 -16.52 -15.82
N VAL A 221 15.08 -15.67 -15.49
CA VAL A 221 16.39 -15.63 -16.18
C VAL A 221 17.12 -16.97 -16.01
N PHE A 222 17.18 -17.49 -14.78
CA PHE A 222 17.79 -18.79 -14.51
C PHE A 222 17.17 -19.94 -15.34
N LEU A 223 15.84 -20.02 -15.39
CA LEU A 223 15.13 -21.05 -16.17
C LEU A 223 15.35 -20.88 -17.68
N SER A 224 15.42 -19.64 -18.17
CA SER A 224 15.72 -19.32 -19.56
C SER A 224 17.12 -19.79 -19.98
N ASP A 225 18.12 -19.56 -19.12
CA ASP A 225 19.49 -20.01 -19.36
C ASP A 225 19.57 -21.55 -19.39
N GLN A 226 18.92 -22.23 -18.44
CA GLN A 226 18.90 -23.70 -18.38
C GLN A 226 18.21 -24.35 -19.57
N THR A 227 17.14 -23.73 -20.10
CA THR A 227 16.36 -24.29 -21.22
C THR A 227 16.99 -24.07 -22.59
N SER A 228 18.03 -23.23 -22.68
CA SER A 228 18.79 -22.93 -23.89
C SER A 228 19.90 -23.96 -24.20
N GLY A 229 20.20 -24.86 -23.25
CA GLY A 229 21.17 -25.94 -23.43
C GLY A 229 20.68 -27.08 -24.33
N ALA A 230 21.61 -27.94 -24.77
CA ALA A 230 21.27 -29.14 -25.53
C ALA A 230 20.42 -30.10 -24.70
N VAL A 231 19.26 -30.50 -25.23
CA VAL A 231 18.33 -31.44 -24.59
C VAL A 231 18.60 -32.84 -25.11
N THR A 232 18.74 -33.80 -24.20
CA THR A 232 18.80 -35.24 -24.50
C THR A 232 17.43 -35.89 -24.28
N LEU A 233 17.20 -37.09 -24.84
CA LEU A 233 15.95 -37.84 -24.59
C LEU A 233 15.69 -38.06 -23.09
N GLU A 234 16.75 -38.30 -22.30
CA GLU A 234 16.66 -38.49 -20.85
C GLU A 234 16.27 -37.21 -20.08
N THR A 235 16.55 -36.02 -20.65
CA THR A 235 16.29 -34.73 -20.00
C THR A 235 15.09 -33.98 -20.59
N GLN A 236 14.44 -34.53 -21.61
CA GLN A 236 13.36 -33.88 -22.34
C GLN A 236 12.19 -33.48 -21.43
N ALA A 237 11.70 -34.40 -20.60
CA ALA A 237 10.58 -34.12 -19.69
C ALA A 237 10.91 -33.02 -18.67
N ALA A 238 12.13 -33.03 -18.12
CA ALA A 238 12.61 -31.98 -17.21
C ALA A 238 12.73 -30.62 -17.92
N ALA A 239 13.23 -30.60 -19.15
CA ALA A 239 13.33 -29.38 -19.95
C ALA A 239 11.95 -28.81 -20.33
N GLU A 240 10.96 -29.67 -20.60
CA GLU A 240 9.58 -29.26 -20.84
C GLU A 240 8.93 -28.64 -19.60
N GLU A 241 9.12 -29.23 -18.41
CA GLU A 241 8.64 -28.67 -17.15
C GLU A 241 9.33 -27.34 -16.80
N MET A 242 10.64 -27.23 -17.08
CA MET A 242 11.40 -25.99 -16.92
C MET A 242 10.83 -24.87 -17.82
N ARG A 243 10.55 -25.19 -19.09
CA ARG A 243 9.90 -24.24 -20.03
C ARG A 243 8.48 -23.90 -19.61
N ALA A 244 7.72 -24.86 -19.09
CA ALA A 244 6.37 -24.61 -18.56
C ALA A 244 6.42 -23.66 -17.36
N THR A 245 7.35 -23.88 -16.43
CA THR A 245 7.59 -23.00 -15.28
C THR A 245 8.01 -21.60 -15.70
N LEU A 246 8.92 -21.48 -16.67
CA LEU A 246 9.30 -20.19 -17.25
C LEU A 246 8.07 -19.45 -17.81
N ARG A 247 7.26 -20.13 -18.64
CA ARG A 247 6.02 -19.57 -19.21
C ARG A 247 5.06 -19.07 -18.14
N ARG A 248 4.89 -19.81 -17.04
CA ARG A 248 4.04 -19.40 -15.90
C ARG A 248 4.52 -18.07 -15.32
N ILE A 249 5.82 -17.95 -15.01
CA ILE A 249 6.41 -16.73 -14.43
C ILE A 249 6.25 -15.55 -15.38
N VAL A 250 6.68 -15.68 -16.64
CA VAL A 250 6.71 -14.55 -17.60
C VAL A 250 5.32 -14.12 -18.05
N SER A 251 4.28 -14.96 -17.85
CA SER A 251 2.90 -14.60 -18.19
C SER A 251 2.26 -13.56 -17.27
N ALA A 252 2.69 -13.48 -16.01
CA ALA A 252 2.11 -12.56 -15.02
C ALA A 252 3.11 -11.49 -14.51
N LEU A 253 4.42 -11.78 -14.56
CA LEU A 253 5.46 -10.86 -14.07
C LEU A 253 5.42 -9.46 -14.72
N PRO A 254 5.26 -9.30 -16.05
CA PRO A 254 5.25 -7.97 -16.67
C PRO A 254 4.10 -7.09 -16.18
N ILE A 255 2.92 -7.67 -15.91
CA ILE A 255 1.75 -6.93 -15.42
C ILE A 255 2.01 -6.41 -14.00
N LEU A 256 2.51 -7.27 -13.12
CA LEU A 256 2.89 -6.89 -11.76
C LEU A 256 3.91 -5.75 -11.78
N GLU A 257 4.96 -5.90 -12.59
CA GLU A 257 6.00 -4.87 -12.70
C GLU A 257 5.48 -3.56 -13.28
N ALA A 258 4.67 -3.60 -14.33
CA ALA A 258 4.12 -2.40 -14.95
C ALA A 258 3.26 -1.61 -13.94
N ARG A 259 2.39 -2.30 -13.20
CA ARG A 259 1.57 -1.67 -12.14
C ARG A 259 2.46 -1.09 -11.03
N LEU A 260 3.43 -1.85 -10.54
CA LEU A 260 4.33 -1.39 -9.48
C LEU A 260 5.17 -0.18 -9.91
N LYS A 261 5.69 -0.19 -11.14
CA LYS A 261 6.54 0.88 -11.70
C LYS A 261 5.78 2.19 -11.95
N THR A 262 4.45 2.16 -12.00
CA THR A 262 3.66 3.41 -12.03
C THR A 262 3.87 4.26 -10.77
N GLY A 263 4.18 3.63 -9.63
CA GLY A 263 4.29 4.29 -8.33
C GLY A 263 2.99 4.92 -7.83
N CYS A 264 1.87 4.66 -8.50
CA CYS A 264 0.56 5.24 -8.18
C CYS A 264 -0.60 4.25 -8.24
N ALA A 265 -0.33 2.96 -8.48
CA ALA A 265 -1.35 1.92 -8.48
C ALA A 265 -2.07 1.85 -7.13
N HIS A 266 -3.39 1.67 -7.15
CA HIS A 266 -4.17 1.46 -5.94
C HIS A 266 -3.79 0.10 -5.32
N PRO A 267 -3.73 -0.02 -3.98
CA PRO A 267 -3.34 -1.26 -3.32
C PRO A 267 -4.24 -2.45 -3.69
N PHE A 268 -5.54 -2.24 -3.91
CA PHE A 268 -6.44 -3.30 -4.38
C PHE A 268 -6.02 -3.85 -5.76
N ASP A 269 -5.66 -2.98 -6.72
CA ASP A 269 -5.22 -3.41 -8.05
C ASP A 269 -3.90 -4.19 -7.97
N LEU A 270 -2.99 -3.75 -7.10
CA LEU A 270 -1.71 -4.45 -6.89
C LEU A 270 -1.92 -5.81 -6.22
N HIS A 271 -2.86 -5.89 -5.27
CA HIS A 271 -3.25 -7.15 -4.63
C HIS A 271 -3.85 -8.14 -5.64
N LEU A 272 -4.74 -7.68 -6.55
CA LEU A 272 -5.27 -8.52 -7.62
C LEU A 272 -4.18 -9.03 -8.56
N SER A 273 -3.16 -8.22 -8.87
CA SER A 273 -2.01 -8.68 -9.64
C SER A 273 -1.18 -9.72 -8.90
N LEU A 274 -1.00 -9.58 -7.58
CA LEU A 274 -0.35 -10.64 -6.80
C LEU A 274 -1.17 -11.93 -6.80
N ALA A 275 -2.51 -11.84 -6.69
CA ALA A 275 -3.39 -13.00 -6.76
C ALA A 275 -3.29 -13.70 -8.14
N GLU A 276 -3.16 -12.94 -9.23
CA GLU A 276 -2.91 -13.50 -10.56
C GLU A 276 -1.58 -14.26 -10.62
N VAL A 277 -0.51 -13.68 -10.07
CA VAL A 277 0.80 -14.35 -9.97
C VAL A 277 0.69 -15.61 -9.13
N VAL A 278 -0.01 -15.58 -7.98
CA VAL A 278 -0.27 -16.77 -7.17
C VAL A 278 -0.91 -17.88 -7.99
N GLY A 279 -1.97 -17.57 -8.76
CA GLY A 279 -2.64 -18.53 -9.61
C GLY A 279 -1.72 -19.18 -10.64
N LYS A 280 -0.82 -18.40 -11.27
CA LYS A 280 0.17 -18.96 -12.21
C LYS A 280 1.21 -19.83 -11.51
N MET A 281 1.65 -19.43 -10.33
CA MET A 281 2.71 -20.10 -9.57
C MET A 281 2.23 -21.35 -8.83
N ALA A 282 0.94 -21.45 -8.53
CA ALA A 282 0.34 -22.56 -7.78
C ALA A 282 0.58 -23.95 -8.40
N SER A 283 0.67 -23.98 -9.74
CA SER A 283 0.89 -25.19 -10.51
C SER A 283 2.33 -25.74 -10.46
N ILE A 284 3.27 -25.04 -9.81
CA ILE A 284 4.68 -25.44 -9.71
C ILE A 284 4.86 -26.48 -8.60
N GLY A 285 5.64 -27.53 -8.88
CA GLY A 285 6.03 -28.53 -7.88
C GLY A 285 4.91 -29.50 -7.50
N GLY A 286 4.18 -30.04 -8.49
CA GLY A 286 3.12 -31.04 -8.29
C GLY A 286 1.69 -30.49 -8.30
N GLY A 287 1.54 -29.16 -8.41
CA GLY A 287 0.25 -28.50 -8.57
C GLY A 287 -0.57 -28.49 -7.28
N VAL A 288 -0.48 -27.40 -6.53
CA VAL A 288 -1.30 -27.19 -5.33
C VAL A 288 -2.41 -26.20 -5.68
N VAL A 289 -3.64 -26.50 -5.28
CA VAL A 289 -4.71 -25.51 -5.30
C VAL A 289 -4.38 -24.45 -4.23
N PRO A 290 -4.23 -23.16 -4.58
CA PRO A 290 -3.97 -22.13 -3.57
C PRO A 290 -5.04 -22.19 -2.48
N PRO A 291 -4.66 -22.09 -1.20
CA PRO A 291 -5.64 -21.97 -0.15
C PRO A 291 -6.48 -20.70 -0.36
N PRO A 292 -7.71 -20.65 0.14
CA PRO A 292 -8.43 -19.39 0.22
C PRO A 292 -7.59 -18.41 1.07
N PHE A 293 -7.28 -17.25 0.50
CA PHE A 293 -6.65 -16.16 1.25
C PHE A 293 -7.73 -15.33 1.95
N ASP A 294 -7.33 -14.60 2.99
CA ASP A 294 -8.19 -13.62 3.62
C ASP A 294 -8.63 -12.56 2.58
N PRO A 295 -9.88 -12.07 2.69
CA PRO A 295 -10.38 -11.05 1.77
C PRO A 295 -9.55 -9.77 1.90
N TYR A 296 -9.51 -8.99 0.80
CA TYR A 296 -8.87 -7.69 0.84
C TYR A 296 -9.63 -6.75 1.78
N ASP A 297 -8.97 -6.38 2.88
CA ASP A 297 -9.42 -5.34 3.80
C ASP A 297 -8.65 -4.05 3.52
N HIS A 298 -9.37 -3.00 3.14
CA HIS A 298 -8.74 -1.71 2.89
C HIS A 298 -8.38 -0.96 4.19
N ASP A 299 -9.02 -1.31 5.32
CA ASP A 299 -8.66 -0.79 6.65
C ASP A 299 -7.32 -1.36 7.14
N ASP A 300 -6.87 -2.51 6.62
CA ASP A 300 -5.52 -3.06 6.86
C ASP A 300 -4.94 -3.69 5.58
N PRO A 301 -4.52 -2.88 4.58
CA PRO A 301 -4.06 -3.40 3.30
C PRO A 301 -2.85 -4.34 3.44
N ARG A 302 -1.96 -4.13 4.43
CA ARG A 302 -0.78 -4.98 4.60
C ARG A 302 -1.15 -6.41 4.98
N ALA A 303 -2.15 -6.59 5.84
CA ALA A 303 -2.60 -7.91 6.25
C ALA A 303 -3.02 -8.77 5.04
N ALA A 304 -3.78 -8.19 4.10
CA ALA A 304 -4.25 -8.87 2.89
C ALA A 304 -3.11 -9.30 1.93
N PHE A 305 -1.95 -8.63 1.96
CA PHE A 305 -0.80 -8.97 1.11
C PHE A 305 0.05 -10.11 1.69
N SER A 306 0.00 -10.33 3.01
CA SER A 306 0.88 -11.26 3.72
C SER A 306 0.73 -12.71 3.25
N GLY A 307 -0.50 -13.19 3.11
CA GLY A 307 -0.82 -14.55 2.65
C GLY A 307 -0.29 -14.85 1.24
N PRO A 308 -0.69 -14.08 0.22
CA PRO A 308 -0.18 -14.23 -1.15
C PRO A 308 1.34 -14.17 -1.24
N ILE A 309 1.98 -13.21 -0.55
CA ILE A 309 3.44 -13.06 -0.58
C ILE A 309 4.14 -14.29 0.00
N ARG A 310 3.70 -14.78 1.17
CA ARG A 310 4.26 -15.99 1.77
C ARG A 310 4.14 -17.19 0.84
N PHE A 311 2.96 -17.39 0.24
CA PHE A 311 2.73 -18.47 -0.72
C PHE A 311 3.68 -18.38 -1.93
N LEU A 312 3.89 -17.18 -2.45
CA LEU A 312 4.81 -16.94 -3.57
C LEU A 312 6.26 -17.21 -3.17
N GLN A 313 6.69 -16.78 -1.99
CA GLN A 313 8.04 -17.06 -1.48
C GLN A 313 8.28 -18.57 -1.34
N GLU A 314 7.34 -19.31 -0.76
CA GLU A 314 7.41 -20.77 -0.64
C GLU A 314 7.41 -21.46 -2.03
N SER A 315 6.58 -20.99 -2.95
CA SER A 315 6.51 -21.52 -4.32
C SER A 315 7.79 -21.26 -5.11
N LEU A 316 8.40 -20.09 -4.94
CA LEU A 316 9.67 -19.74 -5.55
C LEU A 316 10.84 -20.51 -4.94
N ALA A 317 10.80 -20.79 -3.64
CA ALA A 317 11.81 -21.60 -2.95
C ALA A 317 11.82 -23.05 -3.44
N ARG A 318 10.65 -23.60 -3.82
CA ARG A 318 10.54 -24.94 -4.45
C ARG A 318 11.14 -25.02 -5.85
N ILE A 319 11.32 -23.88 -6.53
CA ILE A 319 12.10 -23.84 -7.76
C ILE A 319 13.57 -23.96 -7.34
N GLU A 320 13.98 -25.20 -7.09
CA GLU A 320 15.35 -25.54 -6.80
C GLU A 320 16.24 -24.96 -7.90
N GLU A 321 17.29 -24.26 -7.49
CA GLU A 321 18.47 -24.12 -8.34
C GLU A 321 19.08 -25.52 -8.42
N ALA A 322 18.51 -26.36 -9.30
CA ALA A 322 18.81 -27.77 -9.35
C ALA A 322 20.33 -27.97 -9.46
N PHE A 323 20.93 -28.45 -8.37
CA PHE A 323 22.19 -29.18 -8.47
C PHE A 323 21.82 -30.50 -9.14
N GLN A 324 22.51 -30.86 -10.22
CA GLN A 324 22.42 -32.22 -10.74
C GLN A 324 23.04 -33.14 -9.67
N PRO A 325 22.29 -34.03 -9.01
CA PRO A 325 22.90 -35.02 -8.15
C PRO A 325 23.67 -35.99 -9.04
N VAL A 326 24.99 -35.93 -8.94
CA VAL A 326 25.84 -36.84 -9.68
C VAL A 326 26.25 -37.99 -8.76
N SER A 327 25.75 -39.19 -9.06
CA SER A 327 26.05 -40.38 -8.26
C SER A 327 27.49 -40.82 -8.48
N PHE A 328 28.23 -41.02 -7.39
CA PHE A 328 29.53 -41.65 -7.45
C PHE A 328 29.36 -43.17 -7.53
N ALA A 329 30.10 -43.81 -8.41
CA ALA A 329 30.23 -45.27 -8.41
C ALA A 329 31.11 -45.70 -7.23
N ALA A 330 30.53 -46.48 -6.32
CA ALA A 330 31.24 -47.09 -5.19
C ALA A 330 32.00 -48.34 -5.66
N GLN A 331 33.30 -48.37 -5.41
CA GLN A 331 34.18 -49.55 -5.49
C GLN A 331 34.75 -49.82 -4.09
N LEU A 332 35.20 -51.06 -3.84
CA LEU A 332 35.60 -51.60 -2.52
C LEU A 332 36.13 -50.56 -1.50
N ASP A 333 37.11 -49.72 -1.87
CA ASP A 333 37.67 -48.67 -1.00
C ASP A 333 37.61 -47.24 -1.58
N ARG A 334 36.80 -46.97 -2.61
CA ARG A 334 36.74 -45.63 -3.24
C ARG A 334 35.41 -45.28 -3.90
N PHE A 335 35.09 -43.99 -3.88
CA PHE A 335 34.04 -43.40 -4.71
C PHE A 335 34.66 -42.79 -5.96
N SER A 336 34.09 -43.08 -7.13
CA SER A 336 34.59 -42.58 -8.41
C SER A 336 33.48 -41.93 -9.20
N LEU A 337 33.82 -40.84 -9.90
CA LEU A 337 32.90 -40.16 -10.79
C LEU A 337 33.63 -39.78 -12.07
N VAL A 338 33.03 -40.07 -13.21
CA VAL A 338 33.57 -39.63 -14.50
C VAL A 338 33.19 -38.17 -14.71
N MET A 339 34.20 -37.29 -14.69
CA MET A 339 34.04 -35.88 -15.03
C MET A 339 33.44 -35.73 -16.44
N GLN A 340 32.26 -35.14 -16.54
CA GLN A 340 31.65 -34.84 -17.84
C GLN A 340 32.30 -33.60 -18.46
N LYS A 341 32.55 -33.63 -19.78
CA LYS A 341 33.14 -32.49 -20.51
C LYS A 341 32.37 -31.18 -20.33
N ALA A 342 31.06 -31.24 -20.16
CA ALA A 342 30.20 -30.07 -19.93
C ALA A 342 30.54 -29.33 -18.61
N TRP A 343 30.93 -30.05 -17.55
CA TRP A 343 31.30 -29.43 -16.27
C TRP A 343 32.62 -28.67 -16.35
N LEU A 344 33.56 -29.17 -17.16
CA LEU A 344 34.85 -28.52 -17.39
C LEU A 344 34.70 -27.20 -18.16
N GLN A 345 33.73 -27.12 -19.08
CA GLN A 345 33.44 -25.90 -19.83
C GLN A 345 32.83 -24.80 -18.95
N GLN A 346 31.89 -25.13 -18.06
CA GLN A 346 31.31 -24.18 -17.10
C GLN A 346 32.34 -23.61 -16.11
N ILE A 347 33.34 -24.40 -15.71
CA ILE A 347 34.43 -23.94 -14.84
C ILE A 347 35.36 -22.96 -15.58
N GLY A 348 35.59 -23.18 -16.88
CA GLY A 348 36.32 -22.26 -17.76
C GLY A 348 35.64 -20.90 -17.89
N ASP A 349 34.34 -20.89 -18.16
CA ASP A 349 33.54 -19.66 -18.31
C ASP A 349 33.44 -18.85 -17.02
N ARG A 350 33.33 -19.51 -15.86
CA ARG A 350 33.34 -18.82 -14.56
C ARG A 350 34.71 -18.19 -14.24
N ARG A 351 35.82 -18.79 -14.66
CA ARG A 351 37.17 -18.19 -14.56
C ARG A 351 37.33 -17.00 -15.50
N ALA A 352 36.84 -17.09 -16.75
CA ALA A 352 36.87 -15.99 -17.70
C ALA A 352 36.05 -14.77 -17.23
N ARG A 353 34.85 -14.99 -16.66
CA ARG A 353 34.02 -13.92 -16.08
C ARG A 353 34.65 -13.27 -14.84
N ARG A 354 35.43 -14.02 -14.04
CA ARG A 354 36.20 -13.44 -12.91
C ARG A 354 37.43 -12.65 -13.37
N ALA A 355 38.10 -13.10 -14.42
CA ALA A 355 39.24 -12.38 -15.01
C ALA A 355 38.80 -11.07 -15.71
N GLY A 356 37.65 -11.06 -16.39
CA GLY A 356 37.11 -9.87 -17.05
C GLY A 356 36.63 -8.74 -16.12
N ARG A 357 36.42 -9.02 -14.82
CA ARG A 357 36.08 -8.01 -13.81
C ARG A 357 37.30 -7.40 -13.10
N ALA A 358 38.51 -7.96 -13.29
CA ALA A 358 39.74 -7.50 -12.64
C ALA A 358 40.66 -6.68 -13.58
N GLY A 359 40.32 -6.53 -14.86
CA GLY A 359 41.18 -5.93 -15.89
C GLY A 359 40.74 -4.55 -16.40
N GLY A 360 40.09 -3.74 -15.58
CA GLY A 360 39.63 -2.39 -15.95
C GLY A 360 40.17 -1.33 -14.99
N GLY A 361 41.48 -1.18 -14.94
CA GLY A 361 42.16 -0.18 -14.12
C GLY A 361 43.48 0.20 -14.79
N ASP A 362 43.40 0.98 -15.87
CA ASP A 362 44.57 1.62 -16.47
C ASP A 362 45.12 2.65 -15.49
N CYS A 363 46.18 2.23 -14.81
CA CYS A 363 47.16 3.09 -14.17
C CYS A 363 48.32 3.23 -15.15
N CYS A 364 48.44 4.38 -15.83
CA CYS A 364 49.66 4.75 -16.53
C CYS A 364 50.02 6.20 -16.17
N LEU A 365 51.15 6.29 -15.49
CA LEU A 365 51.95 7.47 -15.22
C LEU A 365 52.49 8.07 -16.53
N ALA A 366 52.25 9.36 -16.73
CA ALA A 366 53.20 10.37 -17.22
C ALA A 366 52.65 11.75 -16.84
#